data_AF-A0A845Y924-F1
#
_entry.id   AF-A0A845Y924-F1
#
_cell.length_a   1.000
_cell.length_b   1.000
_cell.length_c   1.000
_cell.angle_alpha   90.00
_cell.angle_beta   90.00
_cell.angle_gamma   90.00
#
_symmetry.space_group_name_H-M   'P 1'
#
loop_
_entity.id
_entity.type
_entity.pdbx_description
1 polymer ?
#
loop_
_entity_poly.entity_id
_entity_poly.type
_entity_poly.pdbx_seq_one_letter_code
_entity_poly.pdbx_strand_id
1 'polypeptide(L)' 'MKVDISFQLLLQAISSLGIAEKHQLWELLEAELFPDEEDSPEDIAEIQAARADYKAGDYITFDEYRAQRSA' A
#
# COMPACT_ATOMS: atom_id res chain seq x y z
N MET A 1 -3.75 -8.96 29.77
CA MET A 1 -2.73 -9.87 30.36
C MET A 1 -1.50 -9.78 29.47
N LYS A 2 -0.33 -9.37 29.99
CA LYS A 2 0.91 -9.38 29.19
C LYS A 2 1.50 -10.79 29.27
N VAL A 3 1.73 -11.41 28.11
CA VAL A 3 2.42 -12.70 28.02
C VAL A 3 3.91 -12.41 27.99
N ASP A 4 4.66 -12.97 28.94
CA ASP A 4 6.12 -12.88 28.94
C ASP A 4 6.68 -13.99 28.04
N ILE A 5 6.94 -13.64 26.78
CA ILE A 5 7.50 -14.52 25.76
C ILE A 5 8.74 -13.87 25.19
N SER A 6 9.80 -14.66 24.97
CA SER A 6 10.99 -14.14 24.30
C SER A 6 10.67 -13.84 22.84
N PHE A 7 11.32 -12.81 22.29
CA PHE A 7 11.13 -12.44 20.89
C PHE A 7 11.46 -13.59 19.92
N GLN A 8 12.44 -14.43 20.26
CA GLN A 8 12.79 -15.60 19.45
C GLN A 8 11.67 -16.65 19.40
N LEU A 9 11.02 -16.93 20.54
CA LEU A 9 9.89 -17.85 20.56
C LEU A 9 8.68 -17.29 19.81
N LEU A 10 8.46 -15.97 19.88
CA LEU A 10 7.45 -15.28 19.08
C LEU A 10 7.73 -15.44 17.57
N LEU A 11 8.96 -15.23 17.11
CA LEU A 11 9.33 -15.43 15.70
C LEU A 11 9.10 -16.87 15.23
N GLN A 12 9.40 -17.85 16.08
CA GLN A 12 9.15 -19.26 15.77
C GLN A 12 7.65 -19.54 15.63
N ALA A 13 6.83 -19.00 16.54
CA ALA A 13 5.38 -19.11 16.47
C ALA A 13 4.82 -18.46 15.18
N ILE A 14 5.22 -17.22 14.89
CA ILE A 14 4.82 -16.49 13.67
C ILE A 14 5.21 -17.27 12.40
N SER A 15 6.39 -17.89 12.40
CA SER A 15 6.86 -18.68 11.26
C SER A 15 5.96 -19.90 10.98
N SER A 16 5.38 -20.48 12.02
CA SER A 16 4.48 -21.65 11.94
C SER A 16 3.04 -21.32 11.52
N LEU A 17 2.66 -20.05 11.48
CA LEU A 17 1.33 -19.62 11.05
C LEU A 17 1.07 -19.98 9.58
N GLY A 18 -0.18 -20.35 9.29
CA GLY A 18 -0.72 -20.44 7.94
C GLY A 18 -0.84 -19.05 7.29
N ILE A 19 -1.03 -19.02 5.97
CA ILE A 19 -1.08 -17.76 5.20
C ILE A 19 -2.20 -16.83 5.68
N ALA A 20 -3.39 -17.37 5.96
CA ALA A 20 -4.53 -16.56 6.44
C ALA A 20 -4.23 -15.91 7.80
N GLU A 21 -3.59 -16.65 8.72
CA GLU A 21 -3.24 -16.15 10.05
C GLU A 21 -2.10 -15.11 9.97
N LYS A 22 -1.16 -15.29 9.03
CA LYS A 22 -0.13 -14.27 8.74
C LYS A 22 -0.72 -12.99 8.21
N HIS A 23 -1.76 -13.07 7.38
CA HIS A 23 -2.47 -11.88 6.88
C HIS A 23 -3.15 -11.12 8.03
N GLN A 24 -3.85 -11.84 8.91
CA GLN A 24 -4.48 -11.21 10.09
C GLN A 24 -3.47 -10.56 11.03
N LEU A 25 -2.30 -11.20 11.23
CA LEU A 25 -1.22 -10.61 12.00
C LEU A 25 -0.66 -9.35 11.33
N TRP A 26 -0.53 -9.37 10.00
CA TRP A 26 -0.07 -8.21 9.24
C TRP A 26 -1.03 -7.03 9.38
N GLU A 27 -2.33 -7.22 9.17
CA GLU A 27 -3.35 -6.16 9.33
C GLU A 27 -3.30 -5.53 10.75
N LEU A 28 -3.14 -6.37 11.78
CA LEU A 28 -3.01 -5.88 13.16
C LEU A 28 -1.76 -5.02 13.35
N LEU A 29 -0.60 -5.49 12.84
CA LEU A 29 0.65 -4.74 12.93
C LEU A 29 0.61 -3.46 12.09
N GLU A 30 -0.02 -3.49 10.93
CA GLU A 30 -0.20 -2.33 10.05
C GLU A 30 -1.00 -1.24 10.76
N ALA A 31 -2.14 -1.58 11.38
CA ALA A 31 -2.93 -0.63 12.16
C ALA A 31 -2.18 -0.04 13.38
N GLU A 32 -1.29 -0.81 14.02
CA GLU A 32 -0.49 -0.33 15.15
C GLU A 32 0.70 0.55 14.72
N LEU A 33 1.33 0.22 13.59
CA LEU A 33 2.54 0.89 13.10
C LEU A 33 2.22 2.11 12.23
N PHE A 34 1.08 2.09 11.54
CA PHE A 34 0.61 3.11 10.61
C PHE A 34 -0.83 3.55 10.98
N PRO A 35 -1.05 4.08 12.18
CA PRO A 35 -2.39 4.45 12.65
C PRO A 35 -3.04 5.59 11.83
N ASP A 36 -2.21 6.37 11.12
CA ASP A 36 -2.61 7.53 10.30
C ASP A 36 -2.36 7.26 8.80
N GLU A 37 -2.64 6.05 8.32
CA GLU A 37 -2.68 5.72 6.87
C GLU A 37 -3.87 6.41 6.14
N GLU A 38 -4.25 7.61 6.57
CA GLU A 38 -5.06 8.50 5.76
C GLU A 38 -4.13 9.18 4.74
N ASP A 39 -4.56 9.24 3.48
CA ASP A 39 -3.88 10.04 2.45
C ASP A 39 -3.54 11.40 3.06
N SER A 40 -2.25 11.74 3.11
CA SER A 40 -1.84 13.04 3.63
C SER A 40 -2.47 14.15 2.77
N PRO A 41 -2.57 15.39 3.27
CA PRO A 41 -3.02 16.50 2.43
C PRO A 41 -2.25 16.63 1.12
N GLU A 42 -0.98 16.20 1.08
CA GLU A 42 -0.14 16.14 -0.12
C GLU A 42 -0.60 15.02 -1.07
N ASP A 43 -0.83 13.81 -0.57
CA ASP A 43 -1.35 12.68 -1.36
C ASP A 43 -2.72 13.02 -1.99
N ILE A 44 -3.61 13.65 -1.21
CA ILE A 44 -4.91 14.11 -1.71
C ILE A 44 -4.72 15.15 -2.82
N ALA A 45 -3.79 16.10 -2.64
CA ALA A 45 -3.53 17.12 -3.64
C ALA A 45 -3.00 16.51 -4.95
N GLU A 46 -2.08 15.54 -4.88
CA GLU A 46 -1.56 14.82 -6.04
C GLU A 46 -2.67 14.03 -6.77
N ILE A 47 -3.54 13.34 -6.03
CA ILE A 47 -4.68 12.61 -6.61
C ILE A 47 -5.63 13.57 -7.34
N GLN A 48 -5.92 14.74 -6.77
CA GLN A 48 -6.79 15.73 -7.40
C GLN A 48 -6.15 16.38 -8.63
N ALA A 49 -4.84 16.63 -8.60
CA ALA A 49 -4.09 17.12 -9.75
C ALA A 49 -4.15 16.11 -10.91
N ALA A 50 -3.82 14.84 -10.65
CA ALA A 50 -3.89 13.79 -11.66
C ALA A 50 -5.31 13.66 -12.27
N ARG A 51 -6.36 13.74 -11.45
CA ARG A 51 -7.76 13.73 -11.93
C ARG A 51 -8.09 14.94 -12.81
N ALA A 52 -7.55 16.12 -12.50
CA ALA A 52 -7.73 17.32 -13.29
C ALA A 52 -7.06 17.17 -14.68
N ASP A 53 -5.84 16.64 -14.72
CA ASP A 53 -5.10 16.37 -15.96
C ASP A 53 -5.87 15.39 -16.87
N TYR A 54 -6.37 14.29 -16.29
CA TYR A 54 -7.23 13.34 -17.02
C TYR A 54 -8.48 14.01 -17.59
N LYS A 55 -9.14 14.87 -16.82
CA LYS A 55 -10.34 15.59 -17.27
C LYS A 55 -10.03 16.62 -18.36
N ALA A 56 -8.85 17.24 -18.30
CA ALA A 56 -8.36 18.18 -19.30
C ALA A 56 -7.93 17.48 -20.60
N GLY A 57 -7.79 16.14 -20.59
CA GLY A 57 -7.24 15.40 -21.72
C GLY A 57 -5.72 15.43 -21.78
N ASP A 58 -5.05 15.82 -20.69
CA ASP A 58 -3.60 15.84 -20.58
C ASP A 58 -3.06 14.45 -20.24
N TYR A 59 -3.27 13.53 -21.17
CA TYR A 59 -2.74 12.18 -21.11
C TYR A 59 -2.44 11.69 -22.53
N ILE A 60 -1.59 10.69 -22.62
CA ILE A 60 -1.36 9.94 -23.86
C ILE A 60 -1.96 8.55 -23.68
N THR A 61 -2.74 8.12 -24.65
CA THR A 61 -3.22 6.74 -24.69
C THR A 61 -2.08 5.80 -25.06
N PHE A 62 -2.22 4.52 -24.70
CA PHE A 62 -1.22 3.51 -25.05
C PHE A 62 -0.98 3.41 -26.57
N ASP A 63 -2.03 3.62 -27.38
CA ASP A 63 -1.94 3.58 -28.83
C ASP A 63 -1.17 4.78 -29.40
N GLU A 64 -1.42 5.98 -28.90
CA GLU A 64 -0.68 7.19 -29.27
C GLU A 64 0.80 7.08 -28.89
N TYR A 65 1.09 6.53 -27.71
CA TYR A 65 2.47 6.26 -27.28
C TYR A 65 3.19 5.28 -28.22
N ARG A 66 2.51 4.19 -28.62
CA ARG A 66 3.07 3.21 -29.58
C ARG A 66 3.34 3.85 -30.94
N ALA A 67 2.45 4.70 -31.42
CA ALA A 67 2.62 5.41 -32.69
C ALA A 67 3.82 6.37 -32.64
N GLN A 68 4.00 7.12 -31.55
CA GLN A 68 5.12 8.05 -31.37
C GLN A 68 6.49 7.35 -31.30
N ARG A 69 6.57 6.17 -30.68
CA ARG A 69 7.85 5.42 -30.57
C ARG A 69 8.25 4.64 -31.83
N SER A 70 7.35 4.53 -32.80
CA SER A 70 7.59 3.81 -34.06
C SER A 70 7.99 4.74 -35.21
N ALA A 71 8.08 6.05 -34.94
CA ALA A 71 8.54 7.09 -35.85
C ALA A 71 10.03 7.41 -35.59
#